data_AF-A0A7S2RK85-F1
#
_entry.id   AF-A0A7S2RK85-F1
#
_cell.length_a   1.000
_cell.length_b   1.000
_cell.length_c   1.000
_cell.angle_alpha   90.00
_cell.angle_beta   90.00
_cell.angle_gamma   90.00
#
_symmetry.space_group_name_H-M   'P 1'
#
loop_
_entity.id
_entity.type
_entity.pdbx_description
1 polymer ?
#
loop_
_entity_poly.entity_id
_entity_poly.type
_entity_poly.pdbx_seq_one_letter_code
_entity_poly.pdbx_strand_id
1 'polypeptide(L)'
;IELDVELPGPQLCIEVMDFDDFTSDDLIGRTLVDLEDRFFDSKWRDMGQETKCNEPGRVRWATKPLEVRPLHTPQQLMPQGHLEVWVDILEPAEATSFPAEV
;
A
#
# COMPACT_ATOMS: atom_id res chain seq x y z
N ILE A 1 3.56 -1.28 -7.87
CA ILE A 1 3.13 0.12 -8.06
C ILE A 1 3.91 0.96 -7.07
N GLU A 2 4.53 2.04 -7.54
CA GLU A 2 5.25 3.02 -6.72
C GLU A 2 4.53 4.36 -6.83
N LEU A 3 4.37 5.06 -5.70
CA LEU A 3 3.64 6.32 -5.59
C LEU A 3 4.47 7.28 -4.74
N ASP A 4 4.80 8.44 -5.31
CA ASP A 4 5.51 9.50 -4.59
C ASP A 4 4.54 10.32 -3.72
N VAL A 5 4.96 10.64 -2.50
CA VAL A 5 4.17 11.46 -1.56
C VAL A 5 5.09 12.28 -0.64
N GLU A 6 4.62 13.45 -0.21
CA GLU A 6 5.25 14.24 0.85
C GLU A 6 4.47 14.06 2.16
N LEU A 7 5.17 13.90 3.29
CA LEU A 7 4.59 13.79 4.63
C LEU A 7 4.90 15.05 5.47
N PRO A 8 3.95 15.59 6.26
CA PRO A 8 2.57 15.12 6.43
C PRO A 8 1.70 15.30 5.17
N GLY A 9 0.82 14.35 4.89
CA GLY A 9 0.17 14.21 3.58
C GLY A 9 -1.20 13.52 3.62
N PRO A 10 -1.88 13.39 2.48
CA PRO A 10 -3.17 12.72 2.42
C PRO A 10 -3.04 11.21 2.68
N GLN A 11 -4.12 10.58 3.14
CA GLN A 11 -4.22 9.12 3.19
C GLN A 11 -4.21 8.53 1.78
N LEU A 12 -3.59 7.36 1.63
CA LEU A 12 -3.66 6.60 0.38
C LEU A 12 -5.08 6.03 0.23
N CYS A 13 -5.81 6.53 -0.76
CA CYS A 13 -7.12 6.00 -1.13
C CYS A 13 -6.97 4.97 -2.24
N ILE A 14 -7.44 3.75 -2.00
CA ILE A 14 -7.48 2.68 -2.99
C ILE A 14 -8.94 2.42 -3.31
N GLU A 15 -9.32 2.62 -4.57
CA GLU A 15 -10.65 2.33 -5.09
C GLU A 15 -10.57 1.13 -6.03
N VAL A 16 -11.50 0.20 -5.86
CA VAL A 16 -11.66 -0.97 -6.73
C VAL A 16 -12.90 -0.73 -7.58
N MET A 17 -12.68 -0.71 -8.89
CA MET A 17 -13.68 -0.41 -9.90
C MET A 17 -13.99 -1.69 -10.69
N ASP A 18 -15.26 -1.87 -11.05
CA ASP A 18 -15.69 -2.82 -12.07
C ASP A 18 -15.50 -2.17 -13.44
N PHE A 19 -14.68 -2.77 -14.30
CA PHE A 19 -14.35 -2.21 -15.60
C PHE A 19 -15.41 -2.56 -16.64
N ASP A 20 -15.89 -1.56 -17.36
CA ASP A 20 -16.87 -1.71 -18.43
C ASP A 20 -16.34 -1.24 -19.80
N ASP A 21 -16.57 -2.03 -20.85
CA ASP A 21 -16.12 -1.71 -22.21
C ASP A 21 -16.89 -0.54 -22.86
N PHE A 22 -18.14 -0.33 -22.47
CA PHE A 22 -19.07 0.61 -23.16
C PHE A 22 -19.80 1.58 -22.22
N THR A 23 -19.78 1.32 -20.91
CA THR A 23 -20.38 2.16 -19.86
C THR A 23 -19.29 2.74 -18.96
N SER A 24 -19.67 3.54 -17.97
CA SER A 24 -18.73 4.03 -16.97
C SER A 24 -18.46 2.96 -15.92
N ASP A 25 -17.19 2.78 -15.55
CA ASP A 25 -16.80 1.88 -14.47
C ASP A 25 -17.54 2.17 -13.15
N ASP A 26 -18.02 1.11 -12.50
CA ASP A 26 -18.77 1.18 -11.26
C ASP A 26 -17.86 0.93 -10.04
N LEU A 27 -18.06 1.70 -8.97
CA LEU A 27 -17.30 1.50 -7.72
C LEU A 27 -17.76 0.23 -7.00
N ILE A 28 -16.89 -0.77 -6.90
CA ILE A 28 -17.08 -1.95 -6.04
C ILE A 28 -16.84 -1.57 -4.58
N GLY A 29 -15.82 -0.77 -4.31
CA GLY A 29 -15.57 -0.23 -2.98
C GLY A 29 -14.19 0.39 -2.83
N ARG A 30 -13.97 1.06 -1.70
CA ARG A 30 -12.70 1.71 -1.38
C ARG A 30 -12.20 1.41 0.02
N THR A 31 -10.90 1.59 0.21
CA THR A 31 -10.25 1.59 1.52
C THR A 31 -9.25 2.75 1.61
N LEU A 32 -9.07 3.30 2.81
CA LEU A 32 -8.12 4.37 3.09
C LEU A 32 -6.99 3.80 3.94
N VAL A 33 -5.74 4.10 3.58
CA VAL A 33 -4.54 3.71 4.31
C VAL A 33 -3.86 4.96 4.84
N ASP A 34 -3.75 5.05 6.17
CA ASP A 34 -2.96 6.11 6.81
C ASP A 34 -1.47 5.78 6.68
N LEU A 35 -0.74 6.59 5.91
CA LEU A 35 0.70 6.44 5.71
C LEU A 35 1.52 7.22 6.73
N GLU A 36 0.97 8.31 7.27
CA GLU A 36 1.69 9.22 8.15
C GLU A 36 1.97 8.58 9.50
N ASP A 37 0.92 8.05 10.13
CA ASP A 37 1.05 7.36 11.43
C ASP A 37 2.04 6.19 11.32
N ARG A 38 2.03 5.47 10.19
CA ARG A 38 2.95 4.36 9.92
C ARG A 38 4.39 4.82 9.76
N PHE A 39 4.61 5.92 9.05
CA PHE A 39 5.95 6.44 8.84
C PHE A 39 6.59 6.92 10.15
N PHE A 40 5.80 7.51 11.05
CA PHE A 40 6.28 8.01 12.34
C PHE A 40 6.24 6.97 13.47
N ASP A 41 5.57 5.83 13.30
CA ASP A 41 5.60 4.71 14.25
C ASP A 41 6.90 3.90 14.14
N SER A 42 7.70 3.89 15.21
CA SER A 42 8.98 3.16 15.24
C SER A 42 8.80 1.65 15.10
N LYS A 43 7.74 1.07 15.65
CA LYS A 43 7.47 -0.37 15.52
C LYS A 43 7.15 -0.71 14.07
N TRP A 44 6.38 0.12 13.38
CA TRP A 44 6.10 -0.08 11.96
C TRP A 44 7.39 -0.07 11.13
N ARG A 45 8.28 0.90 11.37
CA ARG A 45 9.59 0.99 10.70
C ARG A 45 10.46 -0.24 10.95
N ASP A 46 10.46 -0.75 12.17
CA ASP A 46 11.28 -1.88 12.60
C ASP A 46 10.72 -3.26 12.18
N MET A 47 9.44 -3.34 11.78
CA MET A 47 8.86 -4.60 11.30
C MET A 47 9.56 -5.12 10.03
N GLY A 48 9.89 -6.42 10.04
CA GLY A 48 10.42 -7.15 8.90
C GLY A 48 11.91 -6.94 8.64
N GLN A 49 12.61 -6.17 9.48
CA GLN A 49 14.05 -5.91 9.34
C GLN A 49 14.87 -7.21 9.38
N GLU A 50 14.42 -8.24 10.08
CA GLU A 50 15.04 -9.56 10.13
C GLU A 50 15.04 -10.28 8.76
N THR A 51 14.17 -9.86 7.84
CA THR A 51 14.08 -10.40 6.48
C THR A 51 14.84 -9.56 5.45
N LYS A 52 15.26 -8.34 5.82
CA LYS A 52 15.98 -7.41 4.94
C LYS A 52 17.37 -7.98 4.62
N CYS A 53 17.76 -7.95 3.36
CA CYS A 53 19.02 -8.48 2.88
C CYS A 53 19.58 -7.56 1.80
N ASN A 54 20.83 -7.11 1.96
CA ASN A 54 21.51 -6.23 1.01
C ASN A 54 22.86 -6.86 0.61
N GLU A 55 22.82 -8.11 0.14
CA GLU A 55 24.00 -8.85 -0.29
C GLU A 55 24.13 -8.78 -1.83
N PRO A 56 25.36 -8.80 -2.40
CA PRO A 56 25.54 -8.87 -3.84
C PRO A 56 24.79 -10.07 -4.45
N GLY A 57 23.87 -9.80 -5.38
CA GLY A 57 23.05 -10.84 -6.02
C GLY A 57 21.84 -11.31 -5.20
N ARG A 58 21.63 -10.77 -3.99
CA ARG A 58 20.46 -11.05 -3.15
C ARG A 58 20.06 -9.79 -2.38
N VAL A 59 19.19 -9.01 -3.01
CA VAL A 59 18.60 -7.81 -2.42
C VAL A 59 17.14 -8.11 -2.08
N ARG A 60 16.75 -7.92 -0.82
CA ARG A 60 15.40 -8.12 -0.30
C ARG A 60 15.05 -7.02 0.68
N TRP A 61 13.89 -6.42 0.50
CA TRP A 61 13.38 -5.41 1.41
C TRP A 61 12.80 -6.01 2.71
N ALA A 62 12.63 -5.17 3.73
CA ALA A 62 11.98 -5.55 4.97
C ALA A 62 10.53 -5.97 4.69
N THR A 63 10.12 -7.17 5.10
CA THR A 63 8.79 -7.70 4.78
C THR A 63 7.75 -7.13 5.74
N LYS A 64 6.81 -6.33 5.24
CA LYS A 64 5.63 -5.88 6.01
C LYS A 64 4.56 -6.97 6.04
N PRO A 65 3.69 -7.00 7.07
CA PRO A 65 2.60 -7.95 7.12
C PRO A 65 1.64 -7.76 5.95
N LEU A 66 1.01 -8.86 5.50
CA LEU A 66 -0.12 -8.78 4.59
C LEU A 66 -1.30 -8.14 5.31
N GLU A 67 -1.86 -7.09 4.73
CA GLU A 67 -3.05 -6.44 5.22
C GLU A 67 -4.27 -6.88 4.45
N VAL A 68 -5.28 -7.37 5.17
CA VAL A 68 -6.60 -7.68 4.65
C VAL A 68 -7.52 -6.51 4.97
N ARG A 69 -7.81 -5.69 3.97
CA ARG A 69 -8.51 -4.42 4.14
C ARG A 69 -9.95 -4.51 3.60
N PRO A 70 -10.99 -4.27 4.43
CA PRO A 70 -12.36 -4.31 3.94
C PRO A 70 -12.62 -3.17 2.93
N LEU A 71 -13.43 -3.47 1.92
CA LEU A 71 -13.87 -2.52 0.90
C LEU A 71 -15.26 -2.01 1.22
N HIS A 72 -15.42 -0.69 1.24
CA HIS A 72 -16.69 -0.03 1.55
C HIS A 72 -17.13 0.87 0.40
N THR A 73 -18.43 0.85 0.08
CA THR A 73 -19.04 1.86 -0.78
C THR A 73 -19.65 2.97 0.08
N PRO A 74 -19.77 4.21 -0.42
CA PRO A 74 -20.43 5.28 0.33
C PRO A 74 -21.89 4.97 0.69
N GLN A 75 -22.58 4.14 -0.09
CA GLN A 75 -23.99 3.84 0.11
C GLN A 75 -24.26 2.72 1.12
N GLN A 76 -23.26 1.91 1.49
CA GLN A 76 -23.49 0.70 2.29
C GLN A 76 -22.64 0.65 3.55
N LEU A 77 -23.24 0.16 4.63
CA LEU A 77 -22.58 0.00 5.94
C LEU A 77 -21.76 -1.29 6.04
N MET A 78 -22.10 -2.31 5.25
CA MET A 78 -21.41 -3.60 5.25
C MET A 78 -20.32 -3.63 4.19
N PRO A 79 -19.16 -4.26 4.47
CA PRO A 79 -18.11 -4.41 3.46
C PRO A 79 -18.54 -5.34 2.34
N GLN A 80 -18.17 -5.02 1.10
CA GLN A 80 -18.48 -5.82 -0.10
C GLN A 80 -17.42 -6.88 -0.42
N GLY A 81 -16.33 -6.92 0.35
CA GLY A 81 -15.19 -7.81 0.15
C GLY A 81 -13.97 -7.25 0.86
N HIS A 82 -12.79 -7.74 0.49
CA HIS A 82 -11.52 -7.26 1.00
C HIS A 82 -10.46 -7.15 -0.09
N LEU A 83 -9.51 -6.26 0.14
CA LEU A 83 -8.29 -6.12 -0.63
C LEU A 83 -7.11 -6.61 0.21
N GLU A 84 -6.29 -7.48 -0.38
CA GLU A 84 -5.05 -7.97 0.21
C GLU A 84 -3.88 -7.13 -0.31
N VAL A 85 -3.18 -6.42 0.57
CA VAL A 85 -2.07 -5.54 0.19
C VAL A 85 -0.85 -5.69 1.09
N TRP A 86 0.32 -5.45 0.51
CA TRP A 86 1.50 -5.05 1.25
C TRP A 86 1.76 -3.58 0.97
N VAL A 87 1.99 -2.80 2.03
CA VAL A 87 2.30 -1.37 1.92
C VAL A 87 3.61 -1.12 2.66
N ASP A 88 4.55 -0.50 1.98
CA ASP A 88 5.76 0.01 2.59
C ASP A 88 6.01 1.46 2.20
N ILE A 89 6.81 2.15 3.00
CA ILE A 89 7.10 3.57 2.85
C ILE A 89 8.62 3.71 2.86
N LEU A 90 9.18 4.04 1.70
CA LEU A 90 10.62 4.17 1.48
C LEU A 90 11.00 5.64 1.43
N GLU A 91 12.13 5.99 2.02
CA GLU A 91 12.79 7.25 1.68
C GLU A 91 13.34 7.17 0.23
N PRO A 92 13.44 8.28 -0.51
CA PRO A 92 13.88 8.26 -1.91
C PRO A 92 15.24 7.58 -2.15
N ALA A 93 16.17 7.72 -1.19
CA ALA A 93 17.47 7.05 -1.25
C ALA A 93 17.36 5.53 -1.14
N GLU A 94 16.39 5.03 -0.38
CA GLU A 94 16.13 3.59 -0.22
C GLU A 94 15.39 3.04 -1.45
N ALA A 95 14.39 3.76 -1.96
CA ALA A 95 13.61 3.37 -3.15
C ALA A 95 14.48 3.11 -4.39
N THR A 96 15.59 3.85 -4.55
CA THR A 96 16.55 3.66 -5.64
C THR A 96 17.15 2.24 -5.68
N SER A 97 17.16 1.53 -4.54
CA SER A 97 17.66 0.15 -4.46
C SER A 97 16.62 -0.91 -4.86
N PHE A 98 15.35 -0.52 -4.99
CA PHE A 98 14.19 -1.39 -5.24
C PHE A 98 13.27 -0.80 -6.31
N PRO A 99 13.70 -0.75 -7.59
CA PRO A 99 12.89 -0.18 -8.65
C PRO A 99 11.59 -0.96 -8.83
N ALA A 100 10.47 -0.26 -9.02
CA ALA A 100 9.22 -0.90 -9.37
C ALA A 100 9.36 -1.71 -10.66
N GLU A 101 8.86 -2.95 -10.64
CA GLU A 101 8.69 -3.74 -11.87
C GLU A 101 7.62 -3.04 -12.74
N VAL A 102 7.98 -2.77 -14.00
CA VAL A 102 7.13 -2.09 -15.00
C VAL A 102 6.17 -3.07 -15.65
#